data_AF-A0AAU8IF22-F1
#
_entry.id   AF-A0AAU8IF22-F1
#
_cell.length_a   1.000
_cell.length_b   1.000
_cell.length_c   1.000
_cell.angle_alpha   90.00
_cell.angle_beta   90.00
_cell.angle_gamma   90.00
#
_symmetry.space_group_name_H-M   'P 1'
#
loop_
_entity.id
_entity.type
_entity.pdbx_description
1 polymer ?
#
loop_
_entity_poly.entity_id
_entity_poly.type
_entity_poly.pdbx_seq_one_letter_code
_entity_poly.pdbx_strand_id
1 'polypeptide(L)'
;MGSGPLEIIFRVYLREGLADIIRVSVLTMISLIGLTAMAGAVGGGGLGNLAVSVGYQRFQNDVTFMAMIIILLLVFVIQFIGDIIARKVSHHA
;
A
#
# COMPACT_ATOMS: atom_id res chain seq x y z
N MET A 1 11.04 38.68 -3.80
CA MET A 1 10.88 37.89 -5.04
C MET A 1 12.28 37.62 -5.59
N GLY A 2 12.93 36.55 -5.16
CA GLY A 2 14.36 36.31 -5.46
C GLY A 2 14.83 34.89 -5.17
N SER A 3 13.90 33.94 -5.11
CA SER A 3 14.18 32.51 -4.95
C SER A 3 14.25 31.91 -6.35
N GLY A 4 15.34 31.20 -6.67
CA GLY A 4 15.46 30.50 -7.95
C GLY A 4 14.34 29.45 -8.14
N PRO A 5 14.02 29.04 -9.38
CA PRO A 5 12.95 28.07 -9.65
C PRO A 5 13.10 26.77 -8.84
N LEU A 6 14.34 26.28 -8.68
CA LEU A 6 14.65 25.10 -7.89
C LEU A 6 14.35 25.27 -6.40
N GLU A 7 14.60 26.45 -5.84
CA GLU A 7 14.33 26.71 -4.43
C GLU A 7 12.81 26.76 -4.17
N ILE A 8 12.00 27.24 -5.11
CA ILE A 8 10.52 27.20 -4.99
C ILE A 8 10.01 25.76 -5.04
N ILE A 9 10.53 24.93 -5.95
CA ILE A 9 10.15 23.52 -6.08
C ILE A 9 10.44 22.75 -4.77
N PHE A 10 11.66 22.84 -4.25
CA PHE A 10 12.05 22.06 -3.08
C PHE A 10 11.51 22.62 -1.76
N ARG A 11 11.35 23.94 -1.65
CA ARG A 11 11.04 24.60 -0.37
C ARG A 11 9.55 24.83 -0.17
N VAL A 12 8.80 25.02 -1.25
CA VAL A 12 7.36 25.30 -1.22
C VAL A 12 6.58 24.08 -1.70
N TYR A 13 6.71 23.70 -2.98
CA TYR A 13 5.91 22.62 -3.55
C TYR A 13 6.15 21.27 -2.89
N LEU A 14 7.42 20.90 -2.66
CA LEU A 14 7.73 19.62 -2.03
C LEU A 14 7.19 19.57 -0.60
N ARG A 15 7.30 20.69 0.16
CA ARG A 15 6.85 20.78 1.56
C ARG A 15 5.32 20.78 1.69
N GLU A 16 4.62 21.48 0.81
CA GLU A 16 3.15 21.48 0.75
C GLU A 16 2.61 20.11 0.27
N GLY A 17 3.31 19.43 -0.64
CA GLY A 17 2.90 18.14 -1.20
C GLY A 17 3.31 16.91 -0.39
N LEU A 18 4.09 17.01 0.69
CA LEU A 18 4.61 15.85 1.42
C LEU A 18 3.48 14.92 1.90
N ALA A 19 2.39 15.48 2.40
CA ALA A 19 1.25 14.70 2.88
C ALA A 19 0.62 13.86 1.76
N ASP A 20 0.49 14.41 0.57
CA ASP A 20 -0.05 13.70 -0.60
C ASP A 20 0.93 12.66 -1.14
N ILE A 21 2.23 12.96 -1.18
CA ILE A 21 3.27 12.00 -1.56
C ILE A 21 3.24 10.78 -0.63
N ILE A 22 3.06 10.98 0.67
CA ILE A 22 2.94 9.88 1.64
C ILE A 22 1.70 9.05 1.35
N ARG A 23 0.54 9.67 1.12
CA ARG A 23 -0.70 8.95 0.80
C ARG A 23 -0.57 8.10 -0.47
N VAL A 24 0.00 8.68 -1.53
CA VAL A 24 0.24 7.95 -2.79
C VAL A 24 1.25 6.82 -2.57
N SER A 25 2.28 7.02 -1.74
CA SER A 25 3.26 5.97 -1.42
C SER A 25 2.65 4.80 -0.64
N VAL A 26 1.67 5.07 0.22
CA VAL A 26 0.91 4.02 0.92
C VAL A 26 0.04 3.25 -0.07
N LEU A 27 -0.63 3.96 -0.98
CA LEU A 27 -1.44 3.34 -2.04
C LEU A 27 -0.62 2.47 -3.00
N THR A 28 0.58 2.90 -3.36
CA THR A 28 1.48 2.07 -4.19
C THR A 28 1.93 0.83 -3.44
N MET A 29 2.23 0.92 -2.14
CA MET A 29 2.56 -0.25 -1.31
C MET A 29 1.40 -1.26 -1.24
N ILE A 30 0.16 -0.78 -1.06
CA ILE A 30 -1.04 -1.62 -1.12
C ILE A 30 -1.19 -2.27 -2.50
N SER A 31 -0.94 -1.52 -3.57
CA SER A 31 -1.00 -2.03 -4.93
C SER A 31 0.04 -3.14 -5.17
N LEU A 32 1.25 -3.00 -4.63
CA LEU A 32 2.29 -4.04 -4.68
C LEU A 32 1.87 -5.32 -3.94
N ILE A 33 1.15 -5.21 -2.83
CA ILE A 33 0.58 -6.38 -2.13
C ILE A 33 -0.44 -7.09 -3.02
N GLY A 34 -1.32 -6.34 -3.69
CA GLY A 34 -2.24 -6.92 -4.67
C GLY A 34 -1.51 -7.63 -5.82
N LEU A 35 -0.46 -7.00 -6.36
CA LEU A 35 0.37 -7.58 -7.43
C LEU A 35 1.08 -8.86 -6.98
N THR A 36 1.63 -8.90 -5.76
CA THR A 36 2.26 -10.11 -5.23
C THR A 36 1.26 -11.22 -4.96
N ALA A 37 0.04 -10.91 -4.52
CA ALA A 37 -1.03 -11.89 -4.39
C ALA A 37 -1.41 -12.51 -5.75
N MET A 38 -1.51 -11.68 -6.80
CA MET A 38 -1.72 -12.16 -8.17
C MET A 38 -0.52 -12.97 -8.69
N ALA A 39 0.71 -12.56 -8.38
CA ALA A 39 1.92 -13.33 -8.72
C ALA A 39 1.91 -14.71 -8.04
N GLY A 40 1.34 -14.83 -6.84
CA GLY A 40 1.12 -16.09 -6.17
C GLY A 40 0.28 -17.08 -6.97
N ALA A 41 -0.69 -16.62 -7.77
CA ALA A 41 -1.48 -17.48 -8.66
C ALA A 41 -0.65 -18.10 -9.80
N VAL A 42 0.46 -17.47 -10.18
CA VAL A 42 1.38 -17.91 -11.24
C VAL A 42 2.57 -18.70 -10.66
N GLY A 43 2.54 -19.04 -9.37
CA GLY A 43 3.60 -19.79 -8.70
C GLY A 43 4.67 -18.93 -8.02
N GLY A 44 4.44 -17.62 -7.86
CA GLY A 44 5.33 -16.71 -7.12
C GLY A 44 5.32 -16.90 -5.58
N GLY A 45 4.53 -17.84 -5.06
CA GLY A 45 4.44 -18.15 -3.63
C GLY A 45 3.58 -17.14 -2.83
N GLY A 46 3.73 -17.16 -1.50
CA GLY A 46 3.04 -16.25 -0.59
C GLY A 46 1.55 -16.55 -0.33
N LEU A 47 0.85 -15.58 0.26
CA LEU A 47 -0.56 -15.70 0.67
C LEU A 47 -1.50 -15.90 -0.53
N GLY A 48 -1.21 -15.27 -1.67
CA GLY A 48 -1.97 -15.47 -2.91
C GLY A 48 -1.87 -16.89 -3.45
N ASN A 49 -0.69 -17.52 -3.37
CA ASN A 49 -0.52 -18.92 -3.75
C ASN A 49 -1.37 -19.84 -2.86
N LEU A 50 -1.42 -19.61 -1.54
CA LEU A 50 -2.25 -20.40 -0.63
C LEU A 50 -3.75 -20.27 -0.95
N ALA A 51 -4.20 -19.04 -1.21
CA ALA A 51 -5.59 -18.77 -1.59
C ALA A 51 -6.00 -19.51 -2.88
N VAL A 52 -5.10 -19.58 -3.87
CA VAL A 52 -5.38 -20.19 -5.18
C VAL A 52 -5.17 -21.71 -5.16
N SER A 53 -4.02 -22.18 -4.71
CA SER A 53 -3.64 -23.60 -4.79
C SER A 53 -4.35 -24.49 -3.78
N VAL A 54 -4.55 -24.00 -2.55
CA VAL A 54 -5.21 -24.78 -1.49
C VAL A 54 -6.68 -24.44 -1.41
N GLY A 55 -7.02 -23.16 -1.47
CA GLY A 55 -8.41 -22.72 -1.41
C GLY A 55 -9.17 -22.97 -2.71
N TYR A 56 -8.86 -22.20 -3.75
CA TYR A 56 -9.65 -22.19 -4.98
C TYR A 56 -9.58 -23.50 -5.77
N GLN A 57 -8.38 -24.02 -6.04
CA GLN A 57 -8.18 -25.22 -6.85
C GLN A 57 -8.74 -26.50 -6.20
N ARG A 58 -8.82 -26.55 -4.86
CA ARG A 58 -9.38 -27.70 -4.13
C ARG A 58 -10.81 -27.46 -3.66
N PHE A 59 -11.45 -26.37 -4.10
CA PHE A 59 -12.79 -25.94 -3.66
C PHE A 59 -12.93 -25.80 -2.13
N GLN A 60 -11.84 -25.52 -1.43
CA GLN A 60 -11.82 -25.24 0.00
C GLN A 60 -12.03 -23.74 0.24
N ASN A 61 -13.28 -23.30 0.12
CA ASN A 61 -13.66 -21.89 0.25
C ASN A 61 -13.25 -21.28 1.60
N ASP A 62 -13.20 -22.09 2.67
CA ASP A 62 -12.72 -21.66 3.99
C ASP A 62 -11.29 -21.11 3.94
N VAL A 63 -10.40 -21.77 3.18
CA VAL A 63 -8.99 -21.37 3.05
C VAL A 63 -8.87 -20.11 2.21
N THR A 64 -9.63 -20.01 1.12
CA THR A 64 -9.67 -18.78 0.29
C THR A 64 -10.16 -17.59 1.12
N PHE A 65 -11.20 -17.79 1.92
CA PHE A 65 -11.76 -16.73 2.77
C PHE A 65 -10.79 -16.30 3.87
N MET A 66 -10.11 -17.25 4.52
CA MET A 66 -9.07 -16.93 5.51
C MET A 66 -7.89 -16.18 4.88
N ALA A 67 -7.41 -16.61 3.72
CA ALA A 67 -6.34 -15.91 3.01
C ALA A 67 -6.74 -14.47 2.63
N MET A 68 -7.98 -14.27 2.17
CA MET A 68 -8.54 -12.94 1.90
C MET A 68 -8.51 -12.05 3.15
N ILE A 69 -8.99 -12.56 4.29
CA ILE A 69 -9.01 -11.81 5.56
C ILE A 69 -7.60 -11.41 5.97
N ILE A 70 -6.62 -12.32 5.86
CA ILE A 70 -5.23 -12.02 6.23
C ILE A 70 -4.65 -10.90 5.35
N ILE A 71 -4.88 -10.96 4.03
CA ILE A 71 -4.43 -9.91 3.11
C ILE A 71 -5.11 -8.57 3.44
N LEU A 72 -6.43 -8.58 3.68
CA LEU A 72 -7.19 -7.39 4.08
C LEU A 72 -6.66 -6.76 5.37
N LEU A 73 -6.38 -7.59 6.37
CA LEU A 73 -5.84 -7.15 7.65
C LEU A 73 -4.47 -6.47 7.46
N LEU A 74 -3.60 -7.06 6.64
CA LEU A 74 -2.30 -6.50 6.29
C LEU A 74 -2.45 -5.13 5.60
N VAL A 75 -3.35 -5.03 4.62
CA VAL A 75 -3.66 -3.77 3.93
C VAL A 75 -4.16 -2.71 4.91
N PHE A 76 -5.05 -3.05 5.84
CA PHE A 76 -5.54 -2.10 6.84
C PHE A 76 -4.45 -1.63 7.80
N VAL A 77 -3.54 -2.51 8.22
CA VAL A 77 -2.40 -2.11 9.07
C VAL A 77 -1.54 -1.08 8.35
N ILE A 78 -1.22 -1.31 7.07
CA ILE A 78 -0.42 -0.39 6.26
C ILE A 78 -1.16 0.94 6.04
N GLN A 79 -2.46 0.87 5.72
CA GLN A 79 -3.31 2.05 5.56
C GLN A 79 -3.33 2.89 6.84
N PHE A 80 -3.54 2.25 7.99
CA PHE A 80 -3.61 2.94 9.28
C PHE A 80 -2.28 3.61 9.65
N ILE A 81 -1.16 2.91 9.47
CA ILE A 81 0.17 3.48 9.69
C ILE A 81 0.41 4.65 8.73
N GLY A 82 0.06 4.47 7.45
CA GLY A 82 0.16 5.49 6.42
C GLY A 82 -0.63 6.75 6.74
N ASP A 83 -1.88 6.60 7.18
CA ASP A 83 -2.75 7.71 7.55
C ASP A 83 -2.25 8.45 8.79
N ILE A 84 -1.69 7.74 9.78
CA ILE A 84 -1.07 8.37 10.96
C ILE A 84 0.13 9.23 10.53
N ILE A 85 0.99 8.69 9.67
CA ILE A 85 2.18 9.41 9.18
C ILE A 85 1.75 10.64 8.37
N ALA A 86 0.80 10.47 7.44
CA ALA A 86 0.28 11.56 6.62
C ALA A 86 -0.34 12.68 7.47
N ARG A 87 -1.11 12.33 8.51
CA ARG A 87 -1.69 13.31 9.45
C ARG A 87 -0.63 14.07 10.24
N LYS A 88 0.42 13.39 10.73
CA LYS A 88 1.51 14.06 11.45
C LYS A 88 2.27 15.07 10.59
N VAL A 89 2.50 14.73 9.32
CA VAL A 89 3.21 15.61 8.38
C VAL A 89 2.34 16.79 7.96
N SER A 90 1.04 16.57 7.72
CA SER A 90 0.08 17.64 7.41
C SER A 90 -0.09 18.65 8.55
N HIS A 91 0.17 18.27 9.81
CA HIS A 91 0.06 19.20 10.95
C HIS A 91 1.26 20.15 11.07
N HIS A 92 2.37 19.90 10.35
CA HIS A 92 3.59 20.71 10.35
C HIS A 92 3.78 21.55 9.06
N ALA A 93 2.75 21.59 8.21
CA ALA A 93 2.68 22.45 7.03
C ALA A 93 2.05 23.79 7.41
#